data_AF-A0A6I5CE11-F1
#
_entry.id   AF-A0A6I5CE11-F1
#
_cell.length_a   1.000
_cell.length_b   1.000
_cell.length_c   1.000
_cell.angle_alpha   90.00
_cell.angle_beta   90.00
_cell.angle_gamma   90.00
#
_symmetry.space_group_name_H-M   'P 1'
#
loop_
_entity.id
_entity.type
_entity.pdbx_description
1 polymer ?
#
loop_
_entity_poly.entity_id
_entity_poly.type
_entity_poly.pdbx_seq_one_letter_code
_entity_poly.pdbx_strand_id
1 'polypeptide(L)'
;KAEVDFAAFGVEPSSFLDPGSATGAPLSDAEPAGIVVSQRLVKDGVRVGDTLTVDRLGITLKVRGTTGRASYGHVAVAYLPVETWQRIRFATPGAGPDTARPPRQYSAVALRAGPGADLAAGDAALGTRTLTTAGAYAAAPGYTGERVTMTSIQVFLYAIAPLVVGAFFAVWTVQRLPELALLRAL
;
A
#
# COMPACT_ATOMS: atom_id res chain seq x y z
N LYS A 1 -23.03 -3.70 -16.30
CA LYS A 1 -21.56 -3.78 -16.21
C LYS A 1 -21.18 -2.99 -14.97
N ALA A 2 -20.55 -3.61 -13.97
CA ALA A 2 -20.11 -2.90 -12.77
C ALA A 2 -18.71 -2.33 -13.02
N GLU A 3 -18.51 -1.07 -12.67
CA GLU A 3 -17.22 -0.40 -12.76
C GLU A 3 -16.48 -0.56 -11.44
N VAL A 4 -15.18 -0.84 -11.51
CA VAL A 4 -14.32 -1.03 -10.34
C VAL A 4 -13.00 -0.31 -10.55
N ASP A 5 -12.53 0.37 -9.51
CA ASP A 5 -11.28 1.12 -9.54
C ASP A 5 -10.21 0.41 -8.70
N PHE A 6 -9.02 0.21 -9.29
CA PHE A 6 -7.88 -0.35 -8.58
C PHE A 6 -6.54 0.12 -9.12
N ALA A 7 -5.53 0.11 -8.25
CA ALA A 7 -4.15 0.25 -8.62
C ALA A 7 -3.58 -1.10 -9.07
N ALA A 8 -2.98 -1.12 -10.26
CA ALA A 8 -2.41 -2.30 -10.88
C ALA A 8 -0.91 -2.40 -10.59
N PHE A 9 -0.47 -3.48 -9.93
CA PHE A 9 0.94 -3.76 -9.65
C PHE A 9 1.45 -4.92 -10.51
N GLY A 10 2.39 -4.61 -11.41
CA GLY A 10 3.11 -5.61 -12.18
C GLY A 10 4.22 -6.25 -11.36
N VAL A 11 4.10 -7.54 -11.09
CA VAL A 11 5.12 -8.33 -10.37
C VAL A 11 5.50 -9.56 -11.16
N GLU A 12 6.70 -10.06 -10.93
CA GLU A 12 7.14 -11.33 -11.51
C GLU A 12 6.49 -12.49 -10.70
N PRO A 13 5.75 -13.40 -11.35
CA PRO A 13 5.14 -14.53 -10.67
C PRO A 13 6.17 -15.36 -9.91
N SER A 14 5.80 -15.88 -8.73
CA SER A 14 6.68 -16.62 -7.82
C SER A 14 7.89 -15.84 -7.26
N SER A 15 8.05 -14.55 -7.59
CA SER A 15 9.05 -13.70 -6.95
C SER A 15 8.68 -13.40 -5.50
N PHE A 16 9.62 -12.87 -4.72
CA PHE A 16 9.33 -12.48 -3.34
C PHE A 16 8.33 -11.32 -3.22
N LEU A 17 7.99 -10.65 -4.33
CA LEU A 17 6.96 -9.62 -4.41
C LEU A 17 5.60 -10.19 -4.80
N ASP A 18 5.52 -11.46 -5.19
CA ASP A 18 4.27 -12.14 -5.47
C ASP A 18 3.45 -12.22 -4.16
N PRO A 19 2.22 -11.69 -4.15
CA PRO A 19 1.36 -11.72 -2.96
C PRO A 19 0.85 -13.12 -2.60
N GLY A 20 1.11 -14.13 -3.45
CA GLY A 20 0.50 -15.44 -3.36
C GLY A 20 -1.02 -15.38 -3.52
N SER A 21 -1.72 -16.36 -2.96
CA SER A 21 -3.19 -16.37 -2.91
C SER A 21 -3.69 -16.84 -1.55
N ALA A 22 -4.58 -16.06 -0.94
CA ALA A 22 -5.36 -16.49 0.21
C ALA A 22 -6.54 -17.38 -0.21
N THR A 23 -7.11 -17.15 -1.39
CA THR A 23 -8.17 -17.98 -1.99
C THR A 23 -8.00 -18.02 -3.51
N GLY A 24 -8.34 -19.14 -4.14
CA GLY A 24 -8.13 -19.35 -5.57
C GLY A 24 -6.69 -19.74 -5.88
N ALA A 25 -6.16 -19.22 -6.99
CA ALA A 25 -4.81 -19.51 -7.46
C ALA A 25 -3.91 -18.25 -7.45
N PRO A 26 -2.60 -18.40 -7.20
CA PRO A 26 -1.63 -17.30 -7.25
C PRO A 26 -1.36 -16.88 -8.70
N LEU A 27 -0.52 -15.87 -8.90
CA LEU A 27 -0.05 -15.51 -10.25
C LEU A 27 0.71 -16.68 -10.91
N SER A 28 0.68 -16.73 -12.24
CA SER A 28 1.34 -17.79 -13.02
C SER A 28 1.79 -17.24 -14.36
N ASP A 29 3.00 -17.63 -14.78
CA ASP A 29 3.50 -17.34 -16.13
C ASP A 29 2.68 -18.05 -17.22
N ALA A 30 2.06 -19.19 -16.89
CA ALA A 30 1.21 -19.93 -17.84
C ALA A 30 -0.13 -19.21 -18.13
N GLU A 31 -0.54 -18.29 -17.26
CA GLU A 31 -1.79 -17.52 -17.38
C GLU A 31 -1.49 -16.01 -17.29
N PRO A 32 -0.92 -15.39 -18.33
CA PRO A 32 -0.44 -14.02 -18.26
C PRO A 32 -1.55 -13.00 -18.02
N ALA A 33 -2.79 -13.28 -18.44
CA ALA A 33 -3.97 -12.45 -18.17
C ALA A 33 -4.59 -12.68 -16.77
N GLY A 34 -4.00 -13.56 -15.96
CA GLY A 34 -4.47 -13.88 -14.62
C GLY A 34 -4.06 -12.83 -13.59
N ILE A 35 -5.00 -12.38 -12.77
CA ILE A 35 -4.75 -11.39 -11.72
C ILE A 35 -5.14 -11.91 -10.33
N VAL A 36 -4.46 -11.38 -9.31
CA VAL A 36 -4.79 -11.59 -7.90
C VAL A 36 -5.25 -10.28 -7.30
N VAL A 37 -6.46 -10.26 -6.75
CA VAL A 37 -7.09 -9.02 -6.26
C VAL A 37 -7.03 -8.91 -4.73
N SER A 38 -6.87 -7.70 -4.21
CA SER A 38 -6.90 -7.44 -2.77
C SER A 38 -8.29 -7.68 -2.17
N GLN A 39 -8.34 -7.94 -0.86
CA GLN A 39 -9.60 -8.13 -0.13
C GLN A 39 -10.58 -6.94 -0.25
N ARG A 40 -10.09 -5.71 -0.50
CA ARG A 40 -10.95 -4.54 -0.70
C ARG A 40 -11.79 -4.69 -1.98
N LEU A 41 -11.18 -5.13 -3.07
CA LEU A 41 -11.88 -5.36 -4.34
C LEU A 41 -12.97 -6.44 -4.22
N VAL A 42 -12.74 -7.44 -3.35
CA VAL A 42 -13.74 -8.47 -3.05
C VAL A 42 -14.95 -7.88 -2.33
N LYS A 43 -14.75 -6.92 -1.43
CA LYS A 43 -15.85 -6.20 -0.77
C LYS A 43 -16.63 -5.33 -1.75
N ASP A 44 -15.96 -4.85 -2.80
CA ASP A 44 -16.57 -4.09 -3.89
C ASP A 44 -17.32 -5.00 -4.89
N GLY A 45 -17.34 -6.31 -4.65
CA GLY A 45 -18.17 -7.29 -5.37
C GLY A 45 -17.42 -8.21 -6.33
N VAL A 46 -16.10 -8.03 -6.51
CA VAL A 46 -15.29 -8.85 -7.40
C VAL A 46 -15.04 -10.24 -6.81
N ARG A 47 -15.22 -11.28 -7.62
CA ARG A 47 -15.09 -12.69 -7.22
C ARG A 47 -14.02 -13.40 -8.03
N VAL A 48 -13.50 -14.49 -7.48
CA VAL A 48 -12.64 -15.42 -8.23
C VAL A 48 -13.45 -16.03 -9.37
N GLY A 49 -12.88 -16.03 -10.57
CA GLY A 49 -13.54 -16.45 -11.81
C GLY A 49 -14.09 -15.29 -12.65
N ASP A 50 -14.23 -14.10 -12.07
CA ASP A 50 -14.68 -12.92 -12.82
C ASP A 50 -13.65 -12.51 -13.88
N THR A 51 -14.14 -11.83 -14.91
CA THR A 51 -13.31 -11.20 -15.94
C THR A 51 -13.49 -9.69 -15.88
N LEU A 52 -12.40 -8.98 -15.61
CA LEU A 52 -12.33 -7.53 -15.64
C LEU A 52 -11.80 -7.09 -17.01
N THR A 53 -12.36 -6.03 -17.57
CA THR A 53 -11.91 -5.50 -18.86
C THR A 53 -11.39 -4.09 -18.67
N VAL A 54 -10.18 -3.83 -19.16
CA VAL A 54 -9.65 -2.48 -19.28
C VAL A 54 -10.24 -1.84 -20.53
N ASP A 55 -11.39 -1.19 -20.38
CA ASP A 55 -12.26 -0.78 -21.49
C ASP A 55 -11.56 0.02 -22.59
N ARG A 56 -10.66 0.95 -22.23
CA ARG A 56 -9.90 1.76 -23.21
C ARG A 56 -8.94 0.96 -24.07
N LEU A 57 -8.51 -0.22 -23.61
CA LEU A 57 -7.50 -1.06 -24.23
C LEU A 57 -8.07 -2.40 -24.75
N GLY A 58 -9.30 -2.74 -24.38
CA GLY A 58 -9.89 -4.06 -24.67
C GLY A 58 -9.17 -5.24 -24.00
N ILE A 59 -8.25 -4.98 -23.06
CA ILE A 59 -7.49 -6.03 -22.37
C ILE A 59 -8.39 -6.68 -21.32
N THR A 60 -8.57 -7.99 -21.43
CA THR A 60 -9.31 -8.79 -20.46
C THR A 60 -8.36 -9.40 -19.42
N LEU A 61 -8.80 -9.38 -18.17
CA LEU A 61 -8.05 -9.84 -17.00
C LEU A 61 -8.93 -10.80 -16.20
N LYS A 62 -8.46 -12.02 -15.97
CA LYS A 62 -9.22 -13.04 -15.24
C LYS A 62 -8.80 -13.06 -13.78
N VAL A 63 -9.77 -12.92 -12.88
CA VAL A 63 -9.51 -12.98 -11.43
C VAL A 63 -9.26 -14.45 -11.05
N ARG A 64 -8.00 -14.78 -10.77
CA ARG A 64 -7.58 -16.15 -10.43
C ARG A 64 -7.57 -16.39 -8.94
N GLY A 65 -7.32 -15.35 -8.16
CA GLY A 65 -7.27 -15.46 -6.71
C GLY A 65 -7.44 -14.13 -6.01
N THR A 66 -7.50 -14.22 -4.69
CA THR A 66 -7.55 -13.08 -3.79
C THR A 66 -6.36 -13.12 -2.86
N THR A 67 -5.89 -11.95 -2.43
CA THR A 67 -4.87 -11.81 -1.39
C THR A 67 -5.41 -11.00 -0.21
N GLY A 68 -4.57 -10.77 0.78
CA GLY A 68 -4.91 -10.04 2.01
C GLY A 68 -5.26 -8.56 1.78
N ARG A 69 -5.12 -7.79 2.85
CA ARG A 69 -5.34 -6.35 2.81
C ARG A 69 -4.17 -5.68 2.10
N ALA A 70 -4.43 -5.13 0.92
CA ALA A 70 -3.50 -4.29 0.18
C ALA A 70 -4.25 -3.10 -0.42
N SER A 71 -3.63 -1.93 -0.36
CA SER A 71 -4.17 -0.68 -0.89
C SER A 71 -3.03 0.27 -1.27
N TYR A 72 -3.23 1.08 -2.29
CA TYR A 72 -2.30 2.13 -2.70
C TYR A 72 -3.07 3.44 -2.86
N GLY A 73 -2.68 4.51 -2.16
CA GLY A 73 -3.43 5.78 -2.21
C GLY A 73 -4.92 5.63 -1.87
N HIS A 74 -5.25 4.77 -0.88
CA HIS A 74 -6.61 4.40 -0.46
C HIS A 74 -7.49 3.68 -1.50
N VAL A 75 -6.99 3.39 -2.69
CA VAL A 75 -7.68 2.51 -3.65
C VAL A 75 -7.25 1.05 -3.47
N ALA A 76 -8.11 0.13 -3.88
CA ALA A 76 -7.81 -1.29 -3.89
C ALA A 76 -6.62 -1.61 -4.81
N VAL A 77 -5.95 -2.72 -4.55
CA VAL A 77 -4.82 -3.20 -5.37
C VAL A 77 -5.19 -4.49 -6.09
N ALA A 78 -4.74 -4.62 -7.33
CA ALA A 78 -4.65 -5.90 -8.04
C ALA A 78 -3.21 -6.14 -8.50
N TYR A 79 -2.74 -7.36 -8.31
CA TYR A 79 -1.45 -7.83 -8.77
C TYR A 79 -1.63 -8.60 -10.07
N LEU A 80 -0.70 -8.41 -10.99
CA LEU A 80 -0.71 -9.04 -12.30
C LEU A 80 0.73 -9.31 -12.76
N PRO A 81 0.94 -10.22 -13.72
CA PRO A 81 2.26 -10.45 -14.29
C PRO A 81 2.83 -9.16 -14.88
N VAL A 82 4.12 -8.92 -14.65
CA VAL A 82 4.78 -7.67 -15.04
C VAL A 82 4.63 -7.35 -16.54
N GLU A 83 4.63 -8.38 -17.39
CA GLU A 83 4.42 -8.21 -18.82
C GLU A 83 3.02 -7.68 -19.15
N THR A 84 1.99 -8.19 -18.47
CA THR A 84 0.62 -7.72 -18.62
C THR A 84 0.46 -6.29 -18.14
N TRP A 85 1.15 -5.93 -17.05
CA TRP A 85 1.19 -4.54 -16.57
C TRP A 85 1.86 -3.62 -17.59
N GLN A 86 2.97 -4.05 -18.20
CA GLN A 86 3.64 -3.27 -19.24
C GLN A 86 2.74 -3.09 -20.47
N ARG A 87 1.98 -4.13 -20.88
CA ARG A 87 0.98 -3.99 -21.95
C ARG A 87 -0.08 -2.96 -21.58
N ILE A 88 -0.61 -2.96 -20.35
CA ILE A 88 -1.60 -1.96 -19.93
C ILE A 88 -0.99 -0.54 -19.90
N ARG A 89 0.25 -0.40 -19.41
CA ARG A 89 0.90 0.91 -19.20
C ARG A 89 1.38 1.56 -20.50
N PHE A 90 1.87 0.76 -21.43
CA PHE A 90 2.53 1.21 -22.67
C PHE A 90 1.74 0.92 -23.94
N ALA A 91 0.54 0.33 -23.84
CA ALA A 91 -0.33 0.18 -25.00
C ALA A 91 -0.73 1.53 -25.58
N THR A 92 -0.80 1.58 -26.90
CA THR A 92 -1.39 2.68 -27.66
C THR A 92 -2.88 2.38 -27.85
N PRO A 93 -3.80 3.25 -27.41
CA PRO A 93 -5.23 3.06 -27.63
C PRO A 93 -5.55 2.89 -29.12
N GLY A 94 -6.30 1.83 -29.46
CA GLY A 94 -6.66 1.51 -30.85
C GLY A 94 -5.59 0.74 -31.65
N ALA A 95 -4.39 0.53 -31.09
CA ALA A 95 -3.45 -0.43 -31.64
C ALA A 95 -3.90 -1.85 -31.23
N GLY A 96 -3.86 -2.80 -32.17
CA GLY A 96 -4.26 -4.18 -31.91
C GLY A 96 -3.43 -4.81 -30.78
N PRO A 97 -3.99 -5.81 -30.06
CA PRO A 97 -3.34 -6.46 -28.91
C PRO A 97 -1.99 -7.12 -29.21
N ASP A 98 -1.64 -7.26 -30.50
CA ASP A 98 -0.46 -7.97 -31.01
C ASP A 98 0.69 -7.03 -31.43
N THR A 99 0.56 -5.74 -31.16
CA THR A 99 1.53 -4.74 -31.62
C THR A 99 2.69 -4.57 -30.63
N ALA A 100 3.76 -5.31 -30.90
CA ALA A 100 5.10 -5.24 -30.29
C ALA A 100 5.25 -5.73 -28.84
N ARG A 101 6.38 -6.39 -28.58
CA ARG A 101 6.80 -6.78 -27.23
C ARG A 101 6.88 -5.52 -26.35
N PRO A 102 6.26 -5.52 -25.16
CA PRO A 102 6.32 -4.35 -24.28
C PRO A 102 7.78 -3.95 -24.00
N PRO A 103 8.05 -2.64 -23.86
CA PRO A 103 9.39 -2.18 -23.52
C PRO A 103 9.80 -2.76 -22.16
N ARG A 104 11.09 -3.13 -22.01
CA ARG A 104 11.67 -3.59 -20.74
C ARG A 104 11.87 -2.42 -19.76
N GLN A 105 10.79 -1.72 -19.46
CA GLN A 105 10.74 -0.59 -18.53
C GLN A 105 9.99 -0.99 -17.27
N TYR A 106 10.52 -0.55 -16.13
CA TYR A 106 10.02 -0.85 -14.80
C TYR A 106 10.03 0.44 -13.97
N SER A 107 9.06 0.61 -13.08
CA SER A 107 9.02 1.78 -12.19
C SER A 107 10.07 1.71 -11.08
N ALA A 108 10.39 0.50 -10.62
CA ALA A 108 11.39 0.24 -9.59
C ALA A 108 11.82 -1.23 -9.62
N VAL A 109 12.98 -1.52 -9.02
CA VAL A 109 13.47 -2.89 -8.78
C VAL A 109 13.56 -3.09 -7.28
N ALA A 110 12.90 -4.13 -6.77
CA ALA A 110 13.00 -4.49 -5.36
C ALA A 110 14.20 -5.43 -5.16
N LEU A 111 15.05 -5.10 -4.18
CA LEU A 111 16.28 -5.83 -3.89
C LEU A 111 16.19 -6.45 -2.50
N ARG A 112 16.61 -7.72 -2.38
CA ARG A 112 16.89 -8.35 -1.09
C ARG A 112 18.40 -8.51 -0.97
N ALA A 113 19.04 -7.51 -0.36
CA ALA A 113 20.48 -7.50 -0.17
C ALA A 113 20.90 -8.50 0.91
N GLY A 114 21.91 -9.32 0.61
CA GLY A 114 22.58 -10.16 1.61
C GLY A 114 23.48 -9.34 2.54
N PRO A 115 23.94 -9.92 3.66
CA PRO A 115 24.90 -9.25 4.53
C PRO A 115 26.19 -8.92 3.76
N GLY A 116 26.67 -7.68 3.90
CA GLY A 116 27.90 -7.21 3.23
C GLY A 116 27.74 -6.75 1.78
N ALA A 117 26.51 -6.65 1.26
CA ALA A 117 26.28 -6.10 -0.08
C ALA A 117 26.59 -4.58 -0.12
N ASP A 118 27.51 -4.18 -1.01
CA ASP A 118 27.80 -2.79 -1.28
C ASP A 118 26.81 -2.21 -2.30
N LEU A 119 25.70 -1.68 -1.78
CA LEU A 119 24.66 -1.06 -2.59
C LEU A 119 25.12 0.25 -3.25
N ALA A 120 26.08 0.96 -2.63
CA ALA A 120 26.57 2.23 -3.16
C ALA A 120 27.43 2.03 -4.41
N ALA A 121 28.29 1.00 -4.40
CA ALA A 121 29.04 0.62 -5.59
C ALA A 121 28.12 0.16 -6.74
N GLY A 122 27.08 -0.61 -6.41
CA GLY A 122 26.06 -1.03 -7.39
C GLY A 122 25.32 0.15 -8.01
N ASP A 123 24.93 1.11 -7.18
CA ASP A 123 24.27 2.34 -7.62
C ASP A 123 25.15 3.18 -8.55
N ALA A 124 26.43 3.36 -8.19
CA ALA A 124 27.37 4.11 -9.02
C ALA A 124 27.61 3.44 -10.39
N ALA A 125 27.70 2.11 -10.42
CA ALA A 125 27.92 1.36 -11.66
C ALA A 125 26.71 1.39 -12.61
N LEU A 126 25.49 1.38 -12.06
CA LEU A 126 24.25 1.31 -12.83
C LEU A 126 23.58 2.68 -13.04
N GLY A 127 24.13 3.75 -12.44
CA GLY A 127 23.49 5.07 -12.43
C GLY A 127 22.14 5.05 -11.69
N THR A 128 21.98 4.15 -10.72
CA THR A 128 20.74 3.98 -9.96
C THR A 128 20.84 4.62 -8.57
N ARG A 129 19.70 4.67 -7.88
CA ARG A 129 19.65 5.04 -6.48
C ARG A 129 18.82 4.03 -5.72
N THR A 130 19.46 3.34 -4.79
CA THR A 130 18.82 2.40 -3.89
C THR A 130 18.27 3.14 -2.68
N LEU A 131 17.03 2.88 -2.33
CA LEU A 131 16.37 3.42 -1.15
C LEU A 131 16.03 2.30 -0.18
N THR A 132 16.11 2.58 1.12
CA THR A 132 15.54 1.69 2.14
C THR A 132 14.02 1.67 2.01
N THR A 133 13.37 0.64 2.55
CA THR A 133 11.91 0.56 2.57
C THR A 133 11.27 1.79 3.23
N ALA A 134 11.86 2.29 4.33
CA ALA A 134 11.42 3.52 4.98
C ALA A 134 11.57 4.74 4.06
N GLY A 135 12.69 4.85 3.35
CA GLY A 135 12.90 5.91 2.36
C GLY A 135 11.92 5.86 1.19
N ALA A 136 11.56 4.66 0.74
CA ALA A 136 10.57 4.46 -0.32
C ALA A 136 9.17 4.95 0.09
N TYR A 137 8.76 4.74 1.36
CA TYR A 137 7.49 5.29 1.86
C TYR A 137 7.50 6.83 1.90
N ALA A 138 8.60 7.44 2.35
CA ALA A 138 8.72 8.90 2.39
C ALA A 138 8.66 9.55 1.00
N ALA A 139 9.06 8.80 -0.05
CA ALA A 139 8.97 9.25 -1.43
C ALA A 139 7.55 9.12 -2.03
N ALA A 140 6.64 8.38 -1.38
CA ALA A 140 5.28 8.21 -1.87
C ALA A 140 4.51 9.56 -1.79
N PRO A 141 3.82 9.99 -2.86
CA PRO A 141 3.04 11.22 -2.85
C PRO A 141 2.03 11.24 -1.68
N GLY A 142 2.02 12.33 -0.92
CA GLY A 142 1.09 12.53 0.20
C GLY A 142 1.50 11.89 1.54
N TYR A 143 2.42 10.91 1.57
CA TYR A 143 2.82 10.22 2.80
C TYR A 143 3.30 11.18 3.89
N THR A 144 4.21 12.09 3.53
CA THR A 144 4.77 13.07 4.47
C THR A 144 3.70 14.04 4.99
N GLY A 145 2.80 14.51 4.13
CA GLY A 145 1.73 15.42 4.52
C GLY A 145 0.73 14.76 5.49
N GLU A 146 0.34 13.52 5.20
CA GLU A 146 -0.54 12.73 6.08
C GLU A 146 0.12 12.46 7.43
N ARG A 147 1.40 12.05 7.42
CA ARG A 147 2.20 11.81 8.64
C ARG A 147 2.31 13.06 9.51
N VAL A 148 2.56 14.22 8.92
CA VAL A 148 2.67 15.50 9.66
C VAL A 148 1.36 15.84 10.35
N THR A 149 0.23 15.75 9.64
CA THR A 149 -1.09 16.04 10.21
C THR A 149 -1.41 15.09 11.36
N MET A 150 -1.24 13.78 11.16
CA MET A 150 -1.57 12.80 12.20
C MET A 150 -0.68 12.92 13.43
N THR A 151 0.62 13.18 13.22
CA THR A 151 1.56 13.42 14.33
C THR A 151 1.17 14.68 15.10
N SER A 152 0.72 15.74 14.42
CA SER A 152 0.30 16.98 15.06
C SER A 152 -0.92 16.77 15.97
N ILE A 153 -1.92 16.01 15.51
CA ILE A 153 -3.09 15.64 16.32
C ILE A 153 -2.65 14.84 17.54
N GLN A 154 -1.78 13.83 17.36
CA GLN A 154 -1.28 13.02 18.46
C GLN A 154 -0.54 13.86 19.50
N VAL A 155 0.38 14.72 19.07
CA VAL A 155 1.13 15.61 19.96
C VAL A 155 0.20 16.53 20.74
N PHE A 156 -0.79 17.11 20.06
CA PHE A 156 -1.76 17.98 20.73
C PHE A 156 -2.58 17.21 21.77
N LEU A 157 -3.06 16.00 21.45
CA LEU A 157 -3.78 15.14 22.39
C LEU A 157 -2.93 14.76 23.60
N TYR A 158 -1.66 14.38 23.38
CA TYR A 158 -0.73 14.08 24.46
C TYR A 158 -0.37 15.30 25.30
N ALA A 159 -0.41 16.51 24.73
CA ALA A 159 -0.20 17.74 25.48
C ALA A 159 -1.41 18.11 26.35
N ILE A 160 -2.64 18.03 25.83
CA ILE A 160 -3.84 18.43 26.59
C ILE A 160 -4.26 17.39 27.64
N ALA A 161 -3.95 16.11 27.44
CA ALA A 161 -4.31 15.04 28.37
C ALA A 161 -3.83 15.29 29.82
N PRO A 162 -2.53 15.55 30.09
CA PRO A 162 -2.07 15.84 31.45
C PRO A 162 -2.59 17.17 31.98
N LEU A 163 -2.87 18.16 31.12
CA LEU A 163 -3.48 19.43 31.55
C LEU A 163 -4.89 19.20 32.11
N VAL A 164 -5.71 18.40 31.41
CA VAL A 164 -7.06 18.04 31.86
C VAL A 164 -6.98 17.22 33.15
N VAL A 165 -6.09 16.23 33.22
CA VAL A 165 -5.88 15.42 34.43
C VAL A 165 -5.42 16.30 35.61
N GLY A 166 -4.48 17.23 35.38
CA GLY A 166 -4.00 18.17 36.38
C GLY A 166 -5.10 19.12 36.88
N ALA A 167 -5.90 19.67 35.98
CA ALA A 167 -7.05 20.51 36.33
C ALA A 167 -8.09 19.73 37.14
N PHE A 168 -8.36 18.47 36.76
CA PHE A 168 -9.25 17.59 37.51
C PHE A 168 -8.75 17.36 38.95
N PHE A 169 -7.48 17.00 39.13
CA PHE A 169 -6.90 16.83 40.46
C PHE A 169 -6.86 18.13 41.26
N ALA A 170 -6.63 19.27 40.62
CA ALA A 170 -6.67 20.58 41.27
C ALA A 170 -8.08 20.89 41.81
N VAL A 171 -9.12 20.72 40.98
CA VAL A 171 -10.52 20.91 41.40
C VAL A 171 -10.90 19.92 42.49
N TRP A 172 -10.52 18.65 42.35
CA TRP A 172 -10.77 17.62 43.36
C TRP A 172 -10.10 17.94 44.70
N THR A 173 -8.86 18.44 44.66
CA THR A 173 -8.14 18.89 45.87
C THR A 173 -8.89 20.04 46.53
N VAL A 174 -9.33 21.04 45.76
CA VAL A 174 -10.10 22.19 46.28
C VAL A 174 -11.41 21.75 46.93
N GLN A 175 -12.13 20.81 46.33
CA GLN A 175 -13.37 20.26 46.87
C GLN A 175 -13.17 19.49 48.20
N ARG A 176 -11.99 18.92 48.42
CA ARG A 176 -11.64 18.15 49.65
C ARG A 176 -11.00 19.00 50.76
N LEU A 177 -10.79 20.31 50.56
CA LEU A 177 -10.13 21.18 51.57
C LEU A 177 -10.72 21.11 52.98
N PRO A 178 -12.06 21.12 53.18
CA PRO A 178 -12.65 21.08 54.52
C PRO A 178 -12.33 19.78 55.29
N GLU A 179 -12.36 18.65 54.58
CA GLU A 179 -12.02 17.34 55.15
C GLU A 179 -10.53 17.26 55.50
N LEU A 180 -9.66 17.81 54.64
CA LEU A 180 -8.23 17.91 54.90
C LEU A 180 -7.92 18.82 56.10
N ALA A 181 -8.68 19.91 56.28
CA ALA A 181 -8.53 20.81 57.42
C ALA A 181 -8.93 20.15 58.74
N LEU A 182 -10.01 19.36 58.75
CA LEU A 182 -10.43 18.56 59.91
C LEU A 182 -9.36 17.56 60.34
N LEU A 183 -8.76 16.82 59.39
CA LEU A 183 -7.66 15.90 59.68
C LEU A 183 -6.41 16.59 60.25
N ARG A 184 -6.18 17.86 59.89
CA ARG A 184 -5.06 18.64 60.41
C ARG A 184 -5.32 19.19 61.82
N ALA A 185 -6.59 19.30 62.23
CA ALA A 185 -6.99 19.83 63.52
C ALA A 185 -7.04 18.75 64.63
N LEU A 186 -7.07 17.47 64.24
CA LEU A 186 -6.91 16.32 65.13
C LEU A 186 -5.42 16.00 65.35
#